data_AF-A0A410UF63-F1
#
_entry.id   AF-A0A410UF63-F1
#
_cell.length_a   1.000
_cell.length_b   1.000
_cell.length_c   1.000
_cell.angle_alpha   90.00
_cell.angle_beta   90.00
_cell.angle_gamma   90.00
#
_symmetry.space_group_name_H-M   'P 1'
#
loop_
_entity.id
_entity.type
_entity.pdbx_description
1 polymer ?
#
loop_
_entity_poly.entity_id
_entity_poly.type
_entity_poly.pdbx_seq_one_letter_code
_entity_poly.pdbx_strand_id
1 'polypeptide(L)'
;MDAKTYFLQADGKLSRKCGELRRVAGLCKVTPYYLYMVISGHKTASPELAANLEHATKGQVDRRITLPDFPWDPPEHQKAGHDAPGSTCQRAA
;
A
#
# COMPACT_ATOMS: atom_id res chain seq x y z
N MET A 1 0.13 8.42 7.94
CA MET A 1 -0.66 9.65 7.66
C MET A 1 -1.48 9.39 6.40
N ASP A 2 -2.63 10.05 6.23
CA ASP A 2 -3.44 9.90 5.00
C ASP A 2 -2.91 10.78 3.87
N ALA A 3 -3.21 10.39 2.62
CA ALA A 3 -2.73 11.10 1.44
C ALA A 3 -3.25 12.54 1.34
N LYS A 4 -4.48 12.82 1.80
CA LYS A 4 -5.05 14.17 1.75
C LYS A 4 -4.23 15.10 2.63
N THR A 5 -3.96 14.72 3.86
CA THR A 5 -3.13 15.47 4.81
C THR A 5 -1.72 15.73 4.28
N TYR A 6 -1.09 14.72 3.65
CA TYR A 6 0.26 14.88 3.08
C TYR A 6 0.33 15.94 1.97
N PHE A 7 -0.68 16.01 1.10
CA PHE A 7 -0.66 16.91 -0.07
C PHE A 7 -1.33 18.28 0.17
N LEU A 8 -1.86 18.54 1.37
CA LEU A 8 -2.36 19.86 1.74
C LEU A 8 -1.20 20.85 1.84
N GLN A 9 -1.34 21.98 1.16
CA GLN A 9 -0.43 23.11 1.33
C GLN A 9 -0.70 23.83 2.66
N ALA A 10 0.20 24.74 3.05
CA ALA A 10 0.06 25.54 4.28
C ALA A 10 -1.23 26.37 4.34
N ASP A 11 -1.87 26.63 3.19
CA ASP A 11 -3.18 27.30 3.08
C ASP A 11 -4.38 26.34 3.24
N GLY A 12 -4.13 25.05 3.52
CA GLY A 12 -5.15 24.03 3.65
C GLY A 12 -5.81 23.64 2.32
N LYS A 13 -5.21 23.94 1.16
CA LYS A 13 -5.77 23.59 -0.15
C LYS A 13 -4.95 22.52 -0.86
N LEU A 14 -5.68 21.52 -1.37
CA LEU A 14 -5.13 20.54 -2.31
C LEU A 14 -5.13 21.16 -3.71
N SER A 15 -3.94 21.36 -4.29
CA SER A 15 -3.80 21.96 -5.61
C SER A 15 -3.23 21.00 -6.64
N ARG A 16 -3.86 20.95 -7.81
CA ARG A 16 -3.36 20.23 -9.01
C ARG A 16 -2.03 20.78 -9.53
N LYS A 17 -1.66 21.99 -9.12
CA LYS A 17 -0.37 22.63 -9.47
C LYS A 17 0.71 22.38 -8.41
N CYS A 18 0.41 21.66 -7.33
CA CYS A 18 1.40 21.35 -6.30
C CYS A 18 2.56 20.55 -6.92
N GLY A 19 3.78 21.07 -6.76
CA GLY A 19 4.99 20.44 -7.30
C GLY A 19 5.20 19.03 -6.75
N GLU A 20 4.90 18.84 -5.46
CA GLU A 20 5.01 17.54 -4.80
C GLU A 20 4.00 16.53 -5.35
N LEU A 21 2.76 16.95 -5.63
CA LEU A 21 1.75 16.09 -6.25
C LEU A 21 2.19 15.62 -7.66
N ARG A 22 2.77 16.51 -8.46
CA ARG A 22 3.31 16.15 -9.78
C ARG A 22 4.49 15.20 -9.69
N ARG A 23 5.40 15.45 -8.74
CA ARG A 23 6.56 14.61 -8.48
C ARG A 23 6.14 13.20 -8.07
N VAL A 24 5.24 13.08 -7.09
CA VAL A 24 4.74 11.77 -6.64
C VAL A 24 3.94 11.07 -7.74
N ALA A 25 3.10 11.79 -8.50
CA ALA A 25 2.39 11.21 -9.63
C ALA A 25 3.35 10.60 -10.67
N GLY A 26 4.47 11.29 -10.96
CA GLY A 26 5.52 10.78 -11.84
C GLY A 26 6.18 9.50 -11.32
N LEU A 27 6.47 9.44 -10.01
CA LEU A 27 7.03 8.24 -9.37
C LEU A 27 6.05 7.07 -9.40
N CYS A 28 4.76 7.34 -9.23
CA CYS A 28 3.69 6.34 -9.29
C CYS A 28 3.26 6.01 -10.73
N LYS A 29 3.87 6.61 -11.77
CA LYS A 29 3.53 6.44 -13.19
C LYS A 29 2.06 6.73 -13.52
N VAL A 30 1.44 7.67 -12.82
CA VAL A 30 0.06 8.10 -13.05
C VAL A 30 0.01 9.58 -13.43
N THR A 31 -1.11 10.02 -14.02
CA THR A 31 -1.28 11.46 -14.28
C THR A 31 -1.51 12.21 -12.97
N PRO A 32 -1.02 13.47 -12.84
CA PRO A 32 -1.31 14.30 -11.67
C PRO A 32 -2.81 14.46 -11.41
N TYR A 33 -3.62 14.51 -12.47
CA TYR A 33 -5.07 14.60 -12.36
C TYR A 33 -5.67 13.33 -11.73
N TYR A 34 -5.21 12.15 -12.14
CA TYR A 34 -5.66 10.90 -11.57
C TYR A 34 -5.32 10.80 -10.08
N LEU A 35 -4.08 11.11 -9.72
CA LEU A 35 -3.65 11.13 -8.32
C LEU A 35 -4.47 12.12 -7.49
N TYR A 36 -4.76 13.32 -8.04
CA TYR A 36 -5.65 14.28 -7.40
C TYR A 36 -7.06 13.72 -7.14
N MET A 37 -7.66 13.02 -8.10
CA MET A 37 -8.99 12.39 -7.93
C MET A 37 -8.98 11.31 -6.83
N VAL A 38 -7.89 10.56 -6.72
CA VAL A 38 -7.72 9.55 -5.67
C VAL A 38 -7.63 10.22 -4.29
N ILE A 39 -6.75 11.22 -4.14
CA ILE A 39 -6.55 11.93 -2.86
C ILE A 39 -7.81 12.68 -2.41
N SER A 40 -8.58 13.21 -3.35
CA SER A 40 -9.85 13.91 -3.06
C SER A 40 -11.03 12.96 -2.79
N GLY A 41 -10.84 11.65 -2.91
CA GLY A 41 -11.87 10.64 -2.65
C GLY A 41 -12.88 10.46 -3.80
N HIS A 42 -12.62 11.03 -4.97
CA HIS A 42 -13.46 10.83 -6.16
C HIS A 42 -13.16 9.52 -6.89
N LYS A 43 -12.00 8.91 -6.63
CA LYS A 43 -11.61 7.59 -7.15
C LYS A 43 -10.90 6.77 -6.09
N THR A 44 -11.04 5.46 -6.20
CA THR A 44 -10.31 4.51 -5.35
C THR A 44 -8.93 4.24 -5.94
N ALA A 45 -7.92 4.14 -5.08
CA ALA A 45 -6.58 3.70 -5.50
C ALA A 45 -6.61 2.21 -5.87
N SER A 46 -5.81 1.81 -6.86
CA SER A 46 -5.47 0.39 -7.03
C SER A 46 -4.46 -0.03 -5.95
N PRO A 47 -4.35 -1.33 -5.64
CA PRO A 47 -3.31 -1.82 -4.72
C PRO A 47 -1.90 -1.42 -5.16
N GLU A 48 -1.61 -1.52 -6.46
CA GLU A 48 -0.32 -1.08 -7.00
C GLU A 48 -0.07 0.41 -6.74
N LEU A 49 -1.08 1.27 -6.96
CA LEU A 49 -0.95 2.69 -6.69
C LEU A 49 -0.74 2.98 -5.20
N ALA A 50 -1.48 2.33 -4.30
CA ALA A 50 -1.35 2.54 -2.87
C ALA A 50 0.06 2.12 -2.36
N ALA A 51 0.61 1.01 -2.85
CA ALA A 51 1.98 0.61 -2.56
C ALA A 51 3.01 1.59 -3.14
N ASN A 52 2.83 2.03 -4.39
CA ASN A 52 3.70 3.01 -5.02
C ASN A 52 3.65 4.38 -4.31
N LEU A 53 2.49 4.77 -3.76
CA LEU A 53 2.33 6.01 -3.00
C LEU A 53 3.11 5.97 -1.69
N GLU A 54 3.00 4.88 -0.93
CA GLU A 54 3.80 4.70 0.28
C GLU A 54 5.30 4.75 -0.04
N HIS A 55 5.74 4.08 -1.10
CA HIS A 55 7.13 4.11 -1.52
C HIS A 55 7.59 5.52 -1.95
N ALA A 56 6.82 6.19 -2.82
CA ALA A 56 7.14 7.52 -3.33
C ALA A 56 7.19 8.60 -2.24
N THR A 57 6.40 8.43 -1.19
CA THR A 57 6.36 9.32 -0.01
C THR A 57 7.24 8.85 1.14
N LYS A 58 8.08 7.82 0.91
CA LYS A 58 9.00 7.24 1.92
C LYS A 58 8.28 6.82 3.22
N GLY A 59 7.09 6.25 3.10
CA GLY A 59 6.29 5.77 4.22
C GLY A 59 5.46 6.83 4.93
N GLN A 60 5.46 8.09 4.48
CA GLN A 60 4.62 9.11 5.12
C GLN A 60 3.13 8.85 4.85
N VAL A 61 2.78 8.50 3.61
CA VAL A 61 1.43 8.04 3.26
C VAL A 61 1.36 6.53 3.43
N ASP A 62 0.46 6.05 4.27
CA ASP A 62 0.29 4.62 4.52
C ASP A 62 -0.66 4.00 3.49
N ARG A 63 -0.24 2.89 2.86
CA ARG A 63 -1.07 2.14 1.90
C ARG A 63 -2.35 1.58 2.53
N ARG A 64 -2.32 1.23 3.82
CA ARG A 64 -3.47 0.71 4.59
C ARG A 64 -4.52 1.79 4.86
N ILE A 65 -4.12 3.06 4.92
CA ILE A 65 -5.07 4.18 5.02
C ILE A 65 -5.62 4.52 3.63
N THR A 66 -4.78 4.43 2.60
CA THR A 66 -5.15 4.75 1.21
C THR A 66 -6.12 3.73 0.61
N LEU A 67 -5.96 2.45 0.97
CA LEU A 67 -6.82 1.36 0.53
C LEU A 67 -7.02 0.38 1.71
N PRO A 68 -7.98 0.67 2.60
CA PRO A 68 -8.17 -0.09 3.85
C PRO A 68 -8.76 -1.49 3.63
N ASP A 69 -9.57 -1.65 2.58
CA ASP A 69 -10.28 -2.91 2.33
C ASP A 69 -9.39 -3.98 1.65
N PHE A 70 -8.15 -3.64 1.31
CA PHE A 70 -7.25 -4.57 0.64
C PHE A 70 -6.43 -5.38 1.67
N PRO A 71 -6.35 -6.72 1.54
CA PRO A 71 -5.58 -7.56 2.44
C PRO A 71 -4.08 -7.43 2.13
N TRP A 72 -3.45 -6.43 2.73
CA TRP A 72 -2.02 -6.12 2.52
C TRP A 72 -1.07 -7.17 3.11
N ASP A 73 -1.51 -7.84 4.17
CA ASP A 73 -0.74 -8.85 4.85
C ASP A 73 -0.98 -10.22 4.19
N PRO A 74 0.07 -11.05 4.04
CA PRO A 74 -0.10 -12.38 3.49
C PRO A 74 -1.06 -13.18 4.37
N PRO A 75 -1.84 -14.11 3.78
CA PRO A 75 -2.70 -14.98 4.58
C PRO A 75 -1.81 -15.70 5.60
N GLU A 76 -2.18 -15.62 6.88
CA GLU A 76 -1.50 -16.36 7.92
C GLU A 76 -1.59 -17.84 7.56
N HIS A 77 -0.47 -18.42 7.10
CA HIS A 77 -0.35 -19.85 7.01
C HIS A 77 -0.55 -20.38 8.43
N GLN A 78 -1.72 -20.95 8.69
CA GLN A 78 -1.93 -21.82 9.83
C GLN A 78 -0.75 -22.77 9.82
N LYS A 79 0.10 -22.69 10.86
CA LYS A 79 1.23 -23.60 11.03
C LYS A 79 0.65 -25.01 10.91
N ALA A 80 0.87 -25.65 9.77
CA ALA A 80 0.57 -27.07 9.63
C ALA A 80 1.35 -27.75 10.75
N GLY A 81 0.61 -28.37 11.68
CA GLY A 81 1.17 -29.11 12.79
C GLY A 81 2.26 -30.03 12.27
N HIS A 82 3.50 -29.70 12.63
CA HIS A 82 4.64 -30.58 12.48
C HIS A 82 4.52 -31.64 13.58
N ASP A 83 3.52 -32.51 13.46
CA ASP A 83 3.51 -33.82 14.10
C ASP A 83 3.75 -34.83 12.98
N ALA A 84 5.02 -34.99 12.63
CA ALA A 84 5.46 -36.15 11.88
C ALA A 84 5.55 -37.33 12.85
N PRO A 85 4.73 -38.38 12.75
CA PRO A 85 4.99 -39.60 13.50
C PRO A 85 6.28 -40.23 12.97
N GLY A 86 7.23 -40.45 13.87
CA GLY A 86 8.55 -40.98 13.59
C GLY A 86 8.50 -42.27 12.77
N SER A 87 9.10 -42.21 11.58
CA SER A 87 9.47 -43.38 10.80
C SER A 87 10.47 -44.22 11.62
N THR A 88 9.98 -45.27 12.27
CA THR A 88 10.82 -46.23 12.96
C THR A 88 11.21 -47.31 11.98
N CYS A 89 12.41 -47.19 11.40
CA CYS A 89 13.07 -48.26 10.66
C CYS A 89 13.30 -49.46 11.58
N GLN A 90 12.45 -50.49 11.52
CA GLN A 90 12.75 -51.79 12.10
C GLN A 90 13.53 -52.63 11.07
N ARG A 91 14.80 -52.92 11.41
CA ARG A 91 15.62 -53.95 10.76
C ARG A 91 15.10 -55.32 11.19
N ALA A 92 14.78 -56.19 10.23
CA ALA A 92 14.65 -57.62 10.47
C ALA A 92 16.05 -58.25 10.47
N ALA A 93 16.33 -59.06 11.49
CA ALA A 93 17.49 -59.93 11.62
C ALA A 93 17.20 -61.30 11.02
#